data_AF-A0A1J4T6L1-F1
#
_entry.id   AF-A0A1J4T6L1-F1
#
_cell.length_a   1.000
_cell.length_b   1.000
_cell.length_c   1.000
_cell.angle_alpha   90.00
_cell.angle_beta   90.00
_cell.angle_gamma   90.00
#
_symmetry.space_group_name_H-M   'P 1'
#
loop_
_entity.id
_entity.type
_entity.pdbx_description
1 polymer ?
#
loop_
_entity_poly.entity_id
_entity_poly.type
_entity_poly.pdbx_seq_one_letter_code
_entity_poly.pdbx_strand_id
1 'polypeptide(L)'
;GKLILSTFGFLSPGKGIEYVIEALPKVVEKFPNVRFLIAGVTHPVVLEQEGETYRNFLTKKVHQLGLSNYVSFYNTYFDVNKLLQFLEATDVYLSTSLNPNQAVSGTLSYALGSGRPVISTAFAQAKQDITNEVGILIDFKNPQAFTDAIIKLISDNELCLQMGKNAYFRTRHMTWENVAHSYMKYFSQFAPELTLGQRKLPPIKLEHLVKLTDNFGVIQFAKLIEPDFSSGYTLDDNARALIAVVLHYKKFKTLSALKLASIYLNFLYHVARSDGYFDNYVNSNRVIDKQRNVQKNLEDSSARALYALALVSITKQIPKRFRKQAHSLFEKSFQKNITFSSPRAIAFYIKALHCLLSKWKEPKTLAVLRSCCEQLIILYEKSRSLDWEWFEHYLTYSNAILPEALILGYKITGERRYLEVSEKTFDFLIKHTFTPLDSKHLTGFKDNMYVPIGQSGWFPKGETRQYFDQQPEDTTATVEALNVMFQVTNKKHYKELANIAFNWFLGDNILGQVIYDHTTGGCYDGIGEKFINLNQGAESTISYLFARLSFEE
;
A
#
# COMPACT_ATOMS: atom_id res chain seq x y z
N GLY A 1 -20.65 -18.66 19.54
CA GLY A 1 -20.83 -17.22 19.82
C GLY A 1 -22.29 -16.83 19.66
N LYS A 2 -22.67 -15.63 20.10
CA LYS A 2 -23.97 -15.03 19.73
C LYS A 2 -23.86 -14.44 18.32
N LEU A 3 -24.95 -14.48 17.55
CA LEU A 3 -25.05 -13.79 16.26
C LEU A 3 -25.65 -12.40 16.48
N ILE A 4 -24.98 -11.34 16.04
CA ILE A 4 -25.34 -9.96 16.34
C ILE A 4 -25.85 -9.26 15.09
N LEU A 5 -27.14 -8.92 15.11
CA LEU A 5 -27.75 -7.96 14.20
C LEU A 5 -27.70 -6.59 14.87
N SER A 6 -27.50 -5.52 14.11
CA SER A 6 -27.53 -4.18 14.70
C SER A 6 -28.09 -3.11 13.78
N THR A 7 -28.63 -2.06 14.39
CA THR A 7 -28.95 -0.80 13.72
C THR A 7 -28.50 0.36 14.59
N PHE A 8 -27.93 1.40 13.96
CA PHE A 8 -27.36 2.55 14.66
C PHE A 8 -27.97 3.87 14.16
N GLY A 9 -27.99 4.86 15.06
CA GLY A 9 -28.31 6.25 14.74
C GLY A 9 -29.54 6.76 15.48
N PHE A 10 -30.01 7.94 15.10
CA PHE A 10 -31.16 8.56 15.77
C PHE A 10 -32.45 7.78 15.53
N LEU A 11 -33.18 7.49 16.61
CA LEU A 11 -34.50 6.87 16.56
C LEU A 11 -35.55 7.91 16.15
N SER A 12 -36.39 7.53 15.19
CA SER A 12 -37.57 8.28 14.75
C SER A 12 -38.51 7.33 13.98
N PRO A 13 -39.82 7.62 13.87
CA PRO A 13 -40.75 6.77 13.12
C PRO A 13 -40.32 6.47 11.68
N GLY A 14 -39.64 7.42 11.02
CA GLY A 14 -39.10 7.24 9.69
C GLY A 14 -37.98 6.18 9.57
N LYS A 15 -37.48 5.63 10.68
CA LYS A 15 -36.47 4.57 10.69
C LYS A 15 -37.05 3.17 10.51
N GLY A 16 -38.35 2.94 10.68
CA GLY A 16 -38.98 1.65 10.37
C GLY A 16 -38.41 0.42 11.09
N ILE A 17 -37.85 0.59 12.30
CA ILE A 17 -37.22 -0.50 13.07
C ILE A 17 -38.25 -1.58 13.45
N GLU A 18 -39.52 -1.20 13.59
CA GLU A 18 -40.62 -2.11 13.91
C GLU A 18 -40.76 -3.28 12.94
N TYR A 19 -40.44 -3.08 11.65
CA TYR A 19 -40.53 -4.14 10.65
C TYR A 19 -39.44 -5.21 10.82
N VAL A 20 -38.29 -4.86 11.38
CA VAL A 20 -37.27 -5.83 11.80
C VAL A 20 -37.74 -6.58 13.04
N ILE A 21 -38.31 -5.87 14.02
CA ILE A 21 -38.83 -6.50 15.25
C ILE A 21 -39.92 -7.52 14.90
N GLU A 22 -40.79 -7.22 13.94
CA GLU A 22 -41.82 -8.14 13.42
C GLU A 22 -41.24 -9.34 12.66
N ALA A 23 -40.05 -9.22 12.07
CA ALA A 23 -39.35 -10.30 11.37
C ALA A 23 -38.70 -11.30 12.33
N LEU A 24 -38.27 -10.84 13.51
CA LEU A 24 -37.44 -11.62 14.43
C LEU A 24 -38.06 -12.92 14.96
N PRO A 25 -39.38 -13.09 15.21
CA PRO A 25 -39.93 -14.33 15.76
C PRO A 25 -39.52 -15.59 14.98
N LYS A 26 -39.62 -15.55 13.64
CA LYS A 26 -39.20 -16.65 12.76
C LYS A 26 -37.68 -16.85 12.75
N VAL A 27 -36.93 -15.76 12.86
CA VAL A 27 -35.45 -15.80 12.91
C VAL A 27 -34.99 -16.48 14.19
N VAL A 28 -35.55 -16.11 15.36
CA VAL A 28 -35.11 -16.63 16.67
C VAL A 28 -35.55 -18.07 16.90
N GLU A 29 -36.67 -18.51 16.29
CA GLU A 29 -37.10 -19.90 16.27
C GLU A 29 -36.04 -20.79 15.61
N LYS A 30 -35.47 -20.35 14.49
CA LYS A 30 -34.43 -21.08 13.76
C LYS A 30 -33.03 -20.86 14.35
N PHE A 31 -32.76 -19.67 14.90
CA PHE A 31 -31.46 -19.24 15.42
C PHE A 31 -31.57 -18.60 16.81
N PRO A 32 -31.68 -19.41 17.89
CA PRO A 32 -31.91 -18.90 19.24
C PRO A 32 -30.71 -18.10 19.83
N ASN A 33 -29.54 -18.17 19.19
CA ASN A 33 -28.35 -17.42 19.57
C ASN A 33 -28.28 -16.00 18.95
N VAL A 34 -29.25 -15.62 18.09
CA VAL A 34 -29.33 -14.26 17.51
C VAL A 34 -29.66 -13.23 18.57
N ARG A 35 -29.05 -12.05 18.49
CA ARG A 35 -29.38 -10.84 19.25
C ARG A 35 -29.47 -9.66 18.30
N PHE A 36 -30.44 -8.79 18.51
CA PHE A 36 -30.61 -7.54 17.76
C PHE A 36 -30.35 -6.34 18.67
N LEU A 37 -29.37 -5.52 18.31
CA LEU A 37 -28.97 -4.33 19.04
C LEU A 37 -29.54 -3.09 18.35
N ILE A 38 -30.37 -2.34 19.06
CA ILE A 38 -30.88 -1.03 18.62
C ILE A 38 -30.12 0.03 19.41
N ALA A 39 -29.18 0.70 18.75
CA ALA A 39 -28.25 1.60 19.42
C ALA A 39 -28.38 3.04 18.92
N GLY A 40 -28.73 3.94 19.85
CA GLY A 40 -28.90 5.36 19.58
C GLY A 40 -29.94 6.02 20.47
N VAL A 41 -29.89 7.35 20.47
CA VAL A 41 -30.85 8.22 21.16
C VAL A 41 -31.98 8.62 20.21
N THR A 42 -33.10 9.08 20.76
CA THR A 42 -34.19 9.63 19.95
C THR A 42 -33.71 10.93 19.30
N HIS A 43 -34.09 11.16 18.04
CA HIS A 43 -33.67 12.35 17.31
C HIS A 43 -34.06 13.61 18.09
N PRO A 44 -33.17 14.62 18.26
CA PRO A 44 -33.45 15.77 19.14
C PRO A 44 -34.78 16.46 18.85
N VAL A 45 -35.09 16.69 17.57
CA VAL A 45 -36.37 17.30 17.13
C VAL A 45 -37.58 16.42 17.46
N VAL A 46 -37.44 15.10 17.35
CA VAL A 46 -38.54 14.16 17.67
C VAL A 46 -38.72 14.07 19.18
N LEU A 47 -37.62 14.08 19.94
CA LEU A 47 -37.66 14.07 21.40
C LEU A 47 -38.35 15.32 21.95
N GLU A 48 -38.10 16.48 21.34
CA GLU A 48 -38.74 17.74 21.70
C GLU A 48 -40.25 17.75 21.39
N GLN A 49 -40.65 17.19 20.24
CA GLN A 49 -42.04 17.24 19.78
C GLN A 49 -42.93 16.12 20.35
N GLU A 50 -42.39 14.91 20.47
CA GLU A 50 -43.14 13.69 20.74
C GLU A 50 -42.57 12.88 21.92
N GLY A 51 -41.49 13.34 22.54
CA GLY A 51 -40.79 12.59 23.59
C GLY A 51 -40.24 11.25 23.10
N GLU A 52 -40.24 10.25 23.98
CA GLU A 52 -39.76 8.88 23.68
C GLU A 52 -40.86 7.97 23.08
N THR A 53 -41.91 8.55 22.48
CA THR A 53 -43.09 7.81 22.00
C THR A 53 -42.72 6.67 21.05
N TYR A 54 -41.85 6.91 20.08
CA TYR A 54 -41.43 5.88 19.13
C TYR A 54 -40.61 4.76 19.81
N ARG A 55 -39.67 5.10 20.71
CA ARG A 55 -38.90 4.08 21.45
C ARG A 55 -39.82 3.22 22.31
N ASN A 56 -40.73 3.85 23.06
CA ASN A 56 -41.70 3.15 23.91
C ASN A 56 -42.60 2.22 23.08
N PHE A 57 -42.99 2.64 21.88
CA PHE A 57 -43.70 1.80 20.92
C PHE A 57 -42.88 0.56 20.52
N LEU A 58 -41.60 0.72 20.18
CA LEU A 58 -40.71 -0.40 19.85
C LEU A 58 -40.53 -1.35 21.05
N THR A 59 -40.30 -0.82 22.26
CA THR A 59 -40.16 -1.63 23.49
C THR A 59 -41.44 -2.43 23.79
N LYS A 60 -42.62 -1.81 23.67
CA LYS A 60 -43.90 -2.50 23.84
C LYS A 60 -44.06 -3.63 22.81
N LYS A 61 -43.69 -3.40 21.55
CA LYS A 61 -43.75 -4.42 20.49
C LYS A 61 -42.82 -5.60 20.78
N VAL A 62 -41.60 -5.35 21.26
CA VAL A 62 -40.66 -6.40 21.69
C VAL A 62 -41.28 -7.28 22.78
N HIS A 63 -41.92 -6.67 23.79
CA HIS A 63 -42.59 -7.43 24.85
C HIS A 63 -43.77 -8.24 24.33
N GLN A 64 -44.62 -7.66 23.47
CA GLN A 64 -45.79 -8.33 22.88
C GLN A 64 -45.41 -9.56 22.06
N LEU A 65 -44.26 -9.53 21.38
CA LEU A 65 -43.75 -10.63 20.57
C LEU A 65 -42.86 -11.62 21.35
N GLY A 66 -42.69 -11.43 22.66
CA GLY A 66 -41.84 -12.31 23.49
C GLY A 66 -40.33 -12.19 23.20
N LEU A 67 -39.88 -11.08 22.62
CA LEU A 67 -38.50 -10.90 22.12
C LEU A 67 -37.54 -10.25 23.13
N SER A 68 -37.94 -10.09 24.40
CA SER A 68 -37.17 -9.35 25.41
C SER A 68 -35.75 -9.89 25.65
N ASN A 69 -35.51 -11.19 25.41
CA ASN A 69 -34.19 -11.82 25.55
C ASN A 69 -33.32 -11.71 24.28
N TYR A 70 -33.91 -11.21 23.19
CA TYR A 70 -33.32 -11.16 21.85
C TYR A 70 -33.04 -9.74 21.38
N VAL A 71 -33.77 -8.73 21.87
CA VAL A 71 -33.61 -7.32 21.47
C VAL A 71 -33.10 -6.48 22.64
N SER A 72 -32.02 -5.74 22.41
CA SER A 72 -31.42 -4.83 23.40
C SER A 72 -31.40 -3.40 22.87
N PHE A 73 -31.86 -2.45 23.69
CA PHE A 73 -31.80 -1.02 23.41
C PHE A 73 -30.61 -0.38 24.12
N TYR A 74 -29.75 0.30 23.38
CA TYR A 74 -28.66 1.11 23.92
C TYR A 74 -28.97 2.59 23.71
N ASN A 75 -29.58 3.21 24.72
CA ASN A 75 -29.97 4.62 24.68
C ASN A 75 -28.79 5.54 25.02
N THR A 76 -27.82 5.64 24.13
CA THR A 76 -26.63 6.48 24.33
C THR A 76 -26.19 7.05 23.00
N TYR A 77 -25.66 8.28 23.03
CA TYR A 77 -24.99 8.84 21.87
C TYR A 77 -23.60 8.20 21.75
N PHE A 78 -23.27 7.69 20.57
CA PHE A 78 -22.00 7.02 20.31
C PHE A 78 -21.07 8.00 19.59
N ASP A 79 -19.89 8.22 20.16
CA ASP A 79 -18.77 8.73 19.37
C ASP A 79 -18.32 7.68 18.32
N VAL A 80 -17.47 8.10 17.39
CA VAL A 80 -17.01 7.24 16.29
C VAL A 80 -16.30 5.98 16.81
N ASN A 81 -15.45 6.10 17.84
CA ASN A 81 -14.69 4.95 18.36
C ASN A 81 -15.63 3.90 18.95
N LYS A 82 -16.60 4.32 19.75
CA LYS A 82 -17.58 3.41 20.37
C LYS A 82 -18.52 2.81 19.31
N LEU A 83 -18.90 3.58 18.28
CA LEU A 83 -19.66 3.06 17.14
C LEU A 83 -18.89 1.95 16.42
N LEU A 84 -17.60 2.16 16.14
CA LEU A 84 -16.76 1.17 15.46
C LEU A 84 -16.64 -0.12 16.27
N GLN A 85 -16.49 -0.07 17.60
CA GLN A 85 -16.48 -1.27 18.45
C GLN A 85 -17.78 -2.07 18.35
N PHE A 86 -18.93 -1.39 18.27
CA PHE A 86 -20.22 -2.05 18.10
C PHE A 86 -20.39 -2.63 16.68
N LEU A 87 -19.87 -1.96 15.66
CA LEU A 87 -19.85 -2.47 14.30
C LEU A 87 -18.91 -3.66 14.16
N GLU A 88 -17.74 -3.68 14.81
CA GLU A 88 -16.86 -4.85 14.84
C GLU A 88 -17.55 -6.08 15.44
N ALA A 89 -18.38 -5.89 16.47
CA ALA A 89 -19.18 -6.93 17.09
C ALA A 89 -20.43 -7.34 16.29
N THR A 90 -20.76 -6.62 15.20
CA THR A 90 -21.94 -6.89 14.37
C THR A 90 -21.62 -7.92 13.29
N ASP A 91 -22.50 -8.92 13.14
CA ASP A 91 -22.43 -9.88 12.03
C ASP A 91 -23.18 -9.35 10.79
N VAL A 92 -24.37 -8.78 10.97
CA VAL A 92 -25.17 -8.18 9.88
C VAL A 92 -25.75 -6.83 10.32
N TYR A 93 -25.52 -5.80 9.53
CA TYR A 93 -26.06 -4.46 9.78
C TYR A 93 -27.42 -4.27 9.08
N LEU A 94 -28.38 -3.70 9.79
CA LEU A 94 -29.75 -3.48 9.32
C LEU A 94 -30.02 -1.98 9.12
N SER A 95 -30.27 -1.60 7.87
CA SER A 95 -30.56 -0.22 7.45
C SER A 95 -32.02 -0.10 7.03
N THR A 96 -32.86 0.46 7.91
CA THR A 96 -34.32 0.26 7.86
C THR A 96 -35.11 1.49 7.42
N SER A 97 -34.43 2.53 6.89
CA SER A 97 -35.07 3.83 6.57
C SER A 97 -36.31 3.69 5.69
N LEU A 98 -37.37 4.42 6.01
CA LEU A 98 -38.61 4.47 5.23
C LEU A 98 -38.66 5.63 4.24
N ASN A 99 -37.67 6.53 4.25
CA ASN A 99 -37.62 7.65 3.31
C ASN A 99 -36.94 7.20 2.00
N PRO A 100 -37.68 7.03 0.89
CA PRO A 100 -37.10 6.58 -0.38
C PRO A 100 -36.09 7.58 -0.94
N ASN A 101 -36.20 8.86 -0.58
CA ASN A 101 -35.38 9.95 -1.09
C ASN A 101 -34.18 10.26 -0.18
N GLN A 102 -33.89 9.44 0.84
CA GLN A 102 -32.74 9.68 1.71
C GLN A 102 -31.43 9.57 0.90
N ALA A 103 -30.82 10.72 0.62
CA ALA A 103 -29.61 10.79 -0.21
C ALA A 103 -28.34 10.36 0.54
N VAL A 104 -28.32 10.44 1.88
CA VAL A 104 -27.16 10.10 2.70
C VAL A 104 -27.55 9.43 4.01
N SER A 105 -26.76 8.45 4.42
CA SER A 105 -26.88 7.66 5.64
C SER A 105 -25.48 7.35 6.15
N GLY A 106 -24.99 8.17 7.08
CA GLY A 106 -23.66 7.96 7.67
C GLY A 106 -23.52 6.58 8.29
N THR A 107 -24.56 6.05 8.95
CA THR A 107 -24.51 4.74 9.60
C THR A 107 -24.44 3.58 8.61
N LEU A 108 -25.02 3.72 7.42
CA LEU A 108 -24.82 2.77 6.32
C LEU A 108 -23.37 2.80 5.83
N SER A 109 -22.81 4.00 5.61
CA SER A 109 -21.42 4.17 5.18
C SER A 109 -20.42 3.61 6.20
N TYR A 110 -20.64 3.81 7.50
CA TYR A 110 -19.80 3.22 8.55
C TYR A 110 -19.92 1.68 8.59
N ALA A 111 -21.11 1.12 8.40
CA ALA A 111 -21.29 -0.33 8.39
C ALA A 111 -20.56 -0.99 7.22
N LEU A 112 -20.78 -0.50 5.99
CA LEU A 112 -20.04 -0.97 4.81
C LEU A 112 -18.53 -0.73 4.99
N GLY A 113 -18.15 0.44 5.51
CA GLY A 113 -16.78 0.82 5.83
C GLY A 113 -16.07 -0.08 6.86
N SER A 114 -16.84 -0.71 7.74
CA SER A 114 -16.36 -1.68 8.73
C SER A 114 -16.45 -3.13 8.24
N GLY A 115 -16.71 -3.31 6.94
CA GLY A 115 -16.85 -4.61 6.31
C GLY A 115 -18.02 -5.42 6.85
N ARG A 116 -19.13 -4.76 7.20
CA ARG A 116 -20.36 -5.45 7.61
C ARG A 116 -21.25 -5.66 6.40
N PRO A 117 -21.73 -6.90 6.14
CA PRO A 117 -22.78 -7.10 5.18
C PRO A 117 -24.05 -6.38 5.66
N VAL A 118 -24.80 -5.83 4.71
CA VAL A 118 -25.95 -4.97 4.99
C VAL A 118 -27.23 -5.57 4.44
N ILE A 119 -28.30 -5.55 5.23
CA ILE A 119 -29.67 -5.66 4.72
C ILE A 119 -30.30 -4.27 4.81
N SER A 120 -30.73 -3.72 3.67
CA SER A 120 -31.29 -2.37 3.62
C SER A 120 -32.59 -2.29 2.87
N THR A 121 -33.49 -1.42 3.33
CA THR A 121 -34.57 -0.90 2.49
C THR A 121 -34.00 -0.13 1.30
N ALA A 122 -34.70 -0.16 0.17
CA ALA A 122 -34.23 0.38 -1.11
C ALA A 122 -34.38 1.92 -1.27
N PHE A 123 -33.81 2.70 -0.36
CA PHE A 123 -33.72 4.17 -0.50
C PHE A 123 -32.57 4.61 -1.43
N ALA A 124 -32.53 5.89 -1.81
CA ALA A 124 -31.66 6.42 -2.86
C ALA A 124 -30.18 6.00 -2.73
N GLN A 125 -29.51 6.25 -1.59
CA GLN A 125 -28.12 5.80 -1.40
C GLN A 125 -28.00 4.28 -1.37
N ALA A 126 -28.90 3.58 -0.68
CA ALA A 126 -28.84 2.12 -0.57
C ALA A 126 -28.88 1.44 -1.95
N LYS A 127 -29.68 1.96 -2.89
CA LYS A 127 -29.72 1.49 -4.29
C LYS A 127 -28.41 1.67 -5.05
N GLN A 128 -27.59 2.65 -4.67
CA GLN A 128 -26.29 2.91 -5.28
C GLN A 128 -25.19 2.04 -4.66
N ASP A 129 -25.19 1.94 -3.33
CA ASP A 129 -24.07 1.35 -2.59
C ASP A 129 -24.21 -0.17 -2.41
N ILE A 130 -25.45 -0.69 -2.35
CA ILE A 130 -25.72 -2.09 -2.00
C ILE A 130 -25.98 -2.91 -3.27
N THR A 131 -24.96 -3.68 -3.65
CA THR A 131 -25.04 -4.74 -4.67
C THR A 131 -25.20 -6.12 -4.00
N ASN A 132 -25.53 -7.14 -4.79
CA ASN A 132 -25.57 -8.54 -4.33
C ASN A 132 -24.23 -9.05 -3.78
N GLU A 133 -23.14 -8.32 -4.01
CA GLU A 133 -21.80 -8.66 -3.52
C GLU A 133 -21.54 -8.14 -2.10
N VAL A 134 -22.33 -7.19 -1.59
CA VAL A 134 -22.10 -6.55 -0.27
C VAL A 134 -23.29 -6.63 0.67
N GLY A 135 -24.47 -6.95 0.16
CA GLY A 135 -25.68 -6.98 0.96
C GLY A 135 -26.92 -7.35 0.18
N ILE A 136 -28.07 -7.10 0.79
CA ILE A 136 -29.40 -7.42 0.26
C ILE A 136 -30.28 -6.18 0.35
N LEU A 137 -30.84 -5.76 -0.79
CA LEU A 137 -31.88 -4.75 -0.84
C LEU A 137 -33.25 -5.39 -0.70
N ILE A 138 -34.11 -4.76 0.10
CA ILE A 138 -35.48 -5.21 0.31
C ILE A 138 -36.49 -4.06 0.17
N ASP A 139 -37.75 -4.43 0.00
CA ASP A 139 -38.86 -3.48 -0.04
C ASP A 139 -39.14 -2.84 1.32
N PHE A 140 -39.68 -1.63 1.29
CA PHE A 140 -40.10 -0.91 2.49
C PHE A 140 -41.27 -1.62 3.17
N LYS A 141 -41.31 -1.53 4.52
CA LYS A 141 -42.43 -2.02 5.33
C LYS A 141 -42.73 -3.53 5.15
N ASN A 142 -41.69 -4.34 4.92
CA ASN A 142 -41.82 -5.76 4.63
C ASN A 142 -41.05 -6.64 5.64
N PRO A 143 -41.68 -7.06 6.75
CA PRO A 143 -41.07 -7.96 7.75
C PRO A 143 -40.65 -9.32 7.19
N GLN A 144 -41.39 -9.86 6.21
CA GLN A 144 -41.07 -11.16 5.63
C GLN A 144 -39.76 -11.09 4.83
N ALA A 145 -39.55 -10.03 4.05
CA ALA A 145 -38.29 -9.84 3.34
C ALA A 145 -37.09 -9.69 4.28
N PHE A 146 -37.25 -9.01 5.43
CA PHE A 146 -36.22 -9.00 6.47
C PHE A 146 -35.95 -10.41 7.02
N THR A 147 -37.00 -11.20 7.29
CA THR A 147 -36.87 -12.58 7.79
C THR A 147 -36.01 -13.42 6.84
N ASP A 148 -36.36 -13.40 5.55
CA ASP A 148 -35.71 -14.22 4.53
C ASP A 148 -34.25 -13.80 4.31
N ALA A 149 -34.00 -12.48 4.24
CA ALA A 149 -32.66 -11.93 4.07
C ALA A 149 -31.76 -12.23 5.29
N ILE A 150 -32.28 -12.06 6.51
CA ILE A 150 -31.54 -12.36 7.74
C ILE A 150 -31.20 -13.85 7.77
N ILE A 151 -32.18 -14.74 7.57
CA ILE A 151 -31.96 -16.18 7.57
C ILE A 151 -30.93 -16.57 6.52
N LYS A 152 -31.00 -16.01 5.30
CA LYS A 152 -30.05 -16.29 4.22
C LYS A 152 -28.61 -15.98 4.65
N LEU A 153 -28.34 -14.79 5.17
CA LEU A 153 -26.98 -14.38 5.54
C LEU A 153 -26.45 -15.15 6.75
N ILE A 154 -27.27 -15.37 7.78
CA ILE A 154 -26.79 -16.06 9.00
C ILE A 154 -26.66 -17.58 8.83
N SER A 155 -27.33 -18.16 7.82
CA SER A 155 -27.21 -19.58 7.48
C SER A 155 -25.96 -19.89 6.66
N ASP A 156 -25.39 -18.89 5.99
CA ASP A 156 -24.22 -19.01 5.11
C ASP A 156 -23.09 -18.08 5.57
N ASN A 157 -22.23 -18.63 6.43
CA ASN A 157 -21.10 -17.88 6.99
C ASN A 157 -20.06 -17.48 5.92
N GLU A 158 -19.89 -18.28 4.87
CA GLU A 158 -18.94 -17.97 3.80
C GLU A 158 -19.44 -16.78 2.98
N LEU A 159 -20.72 -16.78 2.61
CA LEU A 159 -21.37 -15.64 1.96
C LEU A 159 -21.28 -14.37 2.81
N CYS A 160 -21.58 -14.48 4.11
CA CYS A 160 -21.53 -13.35 5.05
C CYS A 160 -20.11 -12.74 5.11
N LEU A 161 -19.10 -13.59 5.25
CA LEU A 161 -17.69 -13.17 5.27
C LEU A 161 -17.26 -12.55 3.94
N GLN A 162 -17.67 -13.13 2.81
CA GLN A 162 -17.33 -12.62 1.50
C GLN A 162 -17.98 -11.26 1.24
N MET A 163 -19.26 -11.10 1.60
CA MET A 163 -19.95 -9.81 1.50
C MET A 163 -19.32 -8.75 2.38
N GLY A 164 -18.91 -9.10 3.61
CA GLY A 164 -18.21 -8.19 4.49
C GLY A 164 -16.86 -7.71 3.92
N LYS A 165 -16.08 -8.63 3.35
CA LYS A 165 -14.84 -8.28 2.63
C LYS A 165 -15.14 -7.32 1.48
N ASN A 166 -16.09 -7.66 0.61
CA ASN A 166 -16.45 -6.83 -0.54
C ASN A 166 -16.94 -5.44 -0.11
N ALA A 167 -17.73 -5.34 0.97
CA ALA A 167 -18.19 -4.06 1.53
C ALA A 167 -17.00 -3.20 1.98
N TYR A 168 -16.03 -3.80 2.68
CA TYR A 168 -14.82 -3.11 3.10
C TYR A 168 -14.00 -2.59 1.90
N PHE A 169 -13.73 -3.46 0.91
CA PHE A 169 -12.95 -3.09 -0.28
C PHE A 169 -13.64 -2.00 -1.10
N ARG A 170 -14.95 -2.13 -1.34
CA ARG A 170 -15.71 -1.17 -2.13
C ARG A 170 -15.80 0.21 -1.49
N THR A 171 -15.68 0.32 -0.17
CA THR A 171 -15.75 1.61 0.53
C THR A 171 -14.41 2.33 0.69
N ARG A 172 -13.27 1.73 0.29
CA ARG A 172 -11.95 2.37 0.50
C ARG A 172 -11.79 3.71 -0.23
N HIS A 173 -12.39 3.85 -1.41
CA HIS A 173 -12.39 5.12 -2.14
C HIS A 173 -13.19 6.23 -1.43
N MET A 174 -13.98 5.88 -0.39
CA MET A 174 -14.78 6.82 0.40
C MET A 174 -14.06 7.28 1.69
N THR A 175 -12.82 6.86 1.93
CA THR A 175 -12.06 7.34 3.10
C THR A 175 -11.75 8.83 2.99
N TRP A 176 -11.53 9.50 4.11
CA TRP A 176 -11.35 10.95 4.15
C TRP A 176 -10.18 11.44 3.30
N GLU A 177 -9.11 10.66 3.17
CA GLU A 177 -7.94 11.00 2.35
C GLU A 177 -8.32 11.03 0.87
N ASN A 178 -9.10 10.05 0.43
CA ASN A 178 -9.60 9.96 -0.95
C ASN A 178 -10.67 11.00 -1.26
N VAL A 179 -11.54 11.29 -0.28
CA VAL A 179 -12.51 12.38 -0.35
C VAL A 179 -11.78 13.72 -0.48
N ALA A 180 -10.83 14.01 0.42
CA ALA A 180 -10.02 15.23 0.37
C ALA A 180 -9.24 15.35 -0.94
N HIS A 181 -8.65 14.25 -1.42
CA HIS A 181 -7.99 14.20 -2.73
C HIS A 181 -8.95 14.55 -3.87
N SER A 182 -10.16 14.00 -3.85
CA SER A 182 -11.20 14.27 -4.87
C SER A 182 -11.65 15.73 -4.86
N TYR A 183 -11.86 16.32 -3.67
CA TYR A 183 -12.15 17.75 -3.54
C TYR A 183 -11.00 18.62 -4.04
N MET A 184 -9.76 18.32 -3.67
CA MET A 184 -8.58 19.06 -4.14
C MET A 184 -8.45 18.98 -5.67
N LYS A 185 -8.68 17.80 -6.26
CA LYS A 185 -8.71 17.61 -7.72
C LYS A 185 -9.77 18.48 -8.38
N TYR A 186 -10.96 18.57 -7.79
CA TYR A 186 -12.05 19.40 -8.32
C TYR A 186 -11.75 20.90 -8.19
N PHE A 187 -11.33 21.36 -7.01
CA PHE A 187 -11.02 22.77 -6.77
C PHE A 187 -9.86 23.27 -7.64
N SER A 188 -8.87 22.42 -7.91
CA SER A 188 -7.72 22.77 -8.77
C SER A 188 -8.13 23.08 -10.22
N GLN A 189 -9.33 22.67 -10.67
CA GLN A 189 -9.86 23.05 -12.00
C GLN A 189 -10.22 24.54 -12.08
N PHE A 190 -10.52 25.17 -10.93
CA PHE A 190 -10.94 26.56 -10.85
C PHE A 190 -9.87 27.46 -10.20
N ALA A 191 -8.98 26.87 -9.40
CA ALA A 191 -7.87 27.55 -8.74
C ALA A 191 -6.58 26.72 -8.93
N PRO A 192 -5.92 26.81 -10.10
CA PRO A 192 -4.70 26.04 -10.41
C PRO A 192 -3.56 26.28 -9.41
N GLU A 193 -3.55 27.41 -8.69
CA GLU A 193 -2.63 27.70 -7.59
C GLU A 193 -2.73 26.70 -6.43
N LEU A 194 -3.88 26.04 -6.24
CA LEU A 194 -4.02 24.96 -5.26
C LEU A 194 -3.20 23.71 -5.62
N THR A 195 -2.90 23.52 -6.90
CA THR A 195 -1.98 22.48 -7.39
C THR A 195 -0.50 22.89 -7.28
N LEU A 196 -0.19 24.19 -7.19
CA LEU A 196 1.18 24.72 -7.15
C LEU A 196 1.83 24.62 -5.77
N GLY A 197 1.06 24.31 -4.72
CA GLY A 197 1.59 24.01 -3.39
C GLY A 197 2.14 22.58 -3.32
N GLN A 198 3.38 22.42 -2.86
CA GLN A 198 3.90 21.09 -2.49
C GLN A 198 2.94 20.45 -1.49
N ARG A 199 2.40 19.28 -1.83
CA ARG A 199 1.62 18.49 -0.86
C ARG A 199 2.47 18.34 0.39
N LYS A 200 1.88 18.60 1.55
CA LYS A 200 2.57 18.36 2.82
C LYS A 200 2.93 16.87 2.87
N LEU A 201 4.22 16.58 2.78
CA LEU A 201 4.70 15.21 2.79
C LEU A 201 4.31 14.56 4.13
N PRO A 202 3.73 13.35 4.13
CA PRO A 202 3.36 12.70 5.38
C PRO A 202 4.58 12.49 6.29
N PRO A 203 4.38 12.41 7.62
CA PRO A 203 5.47 12.09 8.54
C PRO A 203 6.05 10.71 8.24
N ILE A 204 7.34 10.54 8.48
CA ILE A 204 8.03 9.25 8.34
C ILE A 204 7.69 8.38 9.56
N LYS A 205 7.11 7.20 9.31
CA LYS A 205 6.54 6.30 10.32
C LYS A 205 7.11 4.89 10.17
N LEU A 206 7.73 4.33 11.21
CA LEU A 206 8.28 2.96 11.18
C LEU A 206 7.31 1.90 11.74
N GLU A 207 6.14 2.30 12.20
CA GLU A 207 5.20 1.47 12.97
C GLU A 207 4.81 0.19 12.22
N HIS A 208 4.41 0.28 10.95
CA HIS A 208 4.06 -0.90 10.17
C HIS A 208 5.28 -1.77 9.82
N LEU A 209 6.44 -1.17 9.55
CA LEU A 209 7.68 -1.93 9.35
C LEU A 209 8.06 -2.71 10.62
N VAL A 210 7.89 -2.09 11.80
CA VAL A 210 8.07 -2.76 13.10
C VAL A 210 7.08 -3.91 13.24
N LYS A 211 5.81 -3.73 12.84
CA LYS A 211 4.79 -4.78 12.87
C LYS A 211 5.15 -5.98 11.97
N LEU A 212 5.71 -5.73 10.79
CA LEU A 212 6.16 -6.77 9.85
C LEU A 212 7.48 -7.44 10.26
N THR A 213 8.15 -6.95 11.31
CA THR A 213 9.48 -7.42 11.71
C THR A 213 9.41 -8.19 13.01
N ASP A 214 9.89 -9.43 12.99
CA ASP A 214 10.10 -10.21 14.21
C ASP A 214 11.58 -10.15 14.65
N ASN A 215 12.00 -11.02 15.56
CA ASN A 215 13.40 -11.04 16.03
C ASN A 215 14.39 -11.68 15.04
N PHE A 216 13.94 -12.10 13.85
CA PHE A 216 14.74 -12.75 12.83
C PHE A 216 14.89 -11.89 11.56
N GLY A 217 13.80 -11.30 11.07
CA GLY A 217 13.80 -10.48 9.85
C GLY A 217 12.45 -9.82 9.58
N VAL A 218 12.35 -9.12 8.45
CA VAL A 218 11.06 -8.63 7.93
C VAL A 218 10.32 -9.74 7.17
N ILE A 219 9.06 -9.95 7.50
CA ILE A 219 8.15 -10.92 6.88
C ILE A 219 7.67 -10.38 5.54
N GLN A 220 7.74 -11.19 4.48
CA GLN A 220 7.50 -10.75 3.09
C GLN A 220 6.12 -10.12 2.88
N PHE A 221 5.05 -10.84 3.27
CA PHE A 221 3.67 -10.47 2.92
C PHE A 221 2.82 -10.14 4.13
N ALA A 222 1.74 -9.41 3.89
CA ALA A 222 0.69 -9.16 4.85
C ALA A 222 -0.68 -9.55 4.26
N LYS A 223 -1.61 -9.93 5.13
CA LYS A 223 -3.03 -10.02 4.82
C LYS A 223 -3.69 -8.77 5.39
N LEU A 224 -4.02 -7.83 4.49
CA LEU A 224 -4.30 -6.44 4.86
C LEU A 224 -3.12 -5.86 5.65
N ILE A 225 -3.28 -5.68 6.95
CA ILE A 225 -2.29 -5.08 7.84
C ILE A 225 -1.59 -6.11 8.74
N GLU A 226 -2.01 -7.37 8.71
CA GLU A 226 -1.45 -8.42 9.58
C GLU A 226 -0.33 -9.18 8.85
N PRO A 227 0.85 -9.36 9.49
CA PRO A 227 1.94 -10.12 8.88
C PRO A 227 1.51 -11.55 8.53
N ASP A 228 1.77 -12.00 7.30
CA ASP A 228 1.57 -13.38 6.90
C ASP A 228 2.83 -14.19 7.21
N PHE A 229 2.92 -14.70 8.44
CA PHE A 229 4.06 -15.50 8.89
C PHE A 229 4.38 -16.70 7.99
N SER A 230 3.38 -17.22 7.26
CA SER A 230 3.58 -18.36 6.35
C SER A 230 4.42 -18.00 5.12
N SER A 231 4.49 -16.71 4.76
CA SER A 231 5.29 -16.23 3.64
C SER A 231 6.79 -16.39 3.86
N GLY A 232 7.24 -16.34 5.12
CA GLY A 232 8.66 -16.36 5.49
C GLY A 232 9.36 -15.03 5.21
N TYR A 233 10.64 -15.10 4.86
CA TYR A 233 11.52 -13.94 4.73
C TYR A 233 12.33 -14.00 3.43
N THR A 234 12.66 -12.84 2.90
CA THR A 234 13.58 -12.73 1.77
C THR A 234 14.71 -11.76 2.03
N LEU A 235 15.86 -12.02 1.40
CA LEU A 235 17.03 -11.16 1.46
C LEU A 235 16.76 -9.78 0.86
N ASP A 236 16.03 -9.71 -0.24
CA ASP A 236 15.76 -8.45 -0.91
C ASP A 236 14.98 -7.49 0.01
N ASP A 237 13.93 -7.96 0.69
CA ASP A 237 13.17 -7.15 1.65
C ASP A 237 14.01 -6.79 2.89
N ASN A 238 14.77 -7.72 3.44
CA ASN A 238 15.66 -7.42 4.58
C ASN A 238 16.76 -6.43 4.21
N ALA A 239 17.31 -6.49 2.99
CA ALA A 239 18.30 -5.55 2.49
C ALA A 239 17.70 -4.15 2.27
N ARG A 240 16.52 -4.04 1.64
CA ARG A 240 15.79 -2.77 1.50
C ARG A 240 15.44 -2.19 2.88
N ALA A 241 14.94 -3.01 3.80
CA ALA A 241 14.57 -2.59 5.15
C ALA A 241 15.80 -2.03 5.90
N LEU A 242 16.95 -2.69 5.78
CA LEU A 242 18.22 -2.23 6.36
C LEU A 242 18.61 -0.84 5.85
N ILE A 243 18.48 -0.59 4.55
CA ILE A 243 18.73 0.73 3.96
C ILE A 243 17.78 1.77 4.55
N ALA A 244 16.47 1.50 4.54
CA ALA A 244 15.46 2.43 5.03
C ALA A 244 15.68 2.80 6.50
N VAL A 245 15.95 1.83 7.38
CA VAL A 245 16.16 2.12 8.82
C VAL A 245 17.50 2.82 9.09
N VAL A 246 18.53 2.59 8.27
CA VAL A 246 19.80 3.32 8.36
C VAL A 246 19.62 4.79 7.97
N LEU A 247 18.88 5.07 6.90
CA LEU A 247 18.54 6.42 6.48
C LEU A 247 17.64 7.12 7.51
N HIS A 248 16.65 6.39 8.06
CA HIS A 248 15.83 6.86 9.16
C HIS A 248 16.69 7.23 10.38
N TYR A 249 17.60 6.34 10.80
CA TYR A 249 18.49 6.62 11.93
C TYR A 249 19.43 7.80 11.66
N LYS A 250 19.90 7.95 10.40
CA LYS A 250 20.71 9.10 9.98
C LYS A 250 19.97 10.42 10.24
N LYS A 251 18.65 10.47 10.04
CA LYS A 251 17.81 11.65 10.28
C LYS A 251 17.39 11.80 11.75
N PHE A 252 16.80 10.77 12.34
CA PHE A 252 16.09 10.88 13.62
C PHE A 252 16.80 10.30 14.83
N LYS A 253 17.89 9.53 14.64
CA LYS A 253 18.71 8.95 15.73
C LYS A 253 17.93 8.08 16.73
N THR A 254 16.84 7.43 16.30
CA THR A 254 15.99 6.62 17.19
C THR A 254 16.59 5.26 17.52
N LEU A 255 16.46 4.82 18.77
CA LEU A 255 16.93 3.49 19.19
C LEU A 255 16.16 2.34 18.51
N SER A 256 14.89 2.55 18.18
CA SER A 256 14.07 1.59 17.43
C SER A 256 14.70 1.25 16.07
N ALA A 257 15.16 2.27 15.33
CA ALA A 257 15.80 2.06 14.04
C ALA A 257 17.12 1.27 14.16
N LEU A 258 17.90 1.46 15.23
CA LEU A 258 19.11 0.64 15.46
C LEU A 258 18.79 -0.82 15.79
N LYS A 259 17.72 -1.07 16.55
CA LYS A 259 17.28 -2.44 16.85
C LYS A 259 16.90 -3.17 15.55
N LEU A 260 16.10 -2.53 14.70
CA LEU A 260 15.74 -3.05 13.37
C LEU A 260 16.99 -3.26 12.49
N ALA A 261 17.90 -2.29 12.43
CA ALA A 261 19.15 -2.42 11.69
C ALA A 261 19.97 -3.64 12.14
N SER A 262 19.94 -3.98 13.44
CA SER A 262 20.63 -5.16 13.96
C SER A 262 19.98 -6.45 13.50
N ILE A 263 18.65 -6.51 13.47
CA ILE A 263 17.88 -7.67 13.02
C ILE A 263 18.21 -7.94 11.54
N TYR A 264 18.05 -6.93 10.68
CA TYR A 264 18.29 -7.11 9.25
C TYR A 264 19.75 -7.39 8.92
N LEU A 265 20.71 -6.75 9.61
CA LEU A 265 22.12 -7.07 9.42
C LEU A 265 22.43 -8.52 9.81
N ASN A 266 21.87 -9.02 10.92
CA ASN A 266 22.02 -10.41 11.32
C ASN A 266 21.38 -11.38 10.31
N PHE A 267 20.23 -11.01 9.73
CA PHE A 267 19.61 -11.78 8.64
C PHE A 267 20.56 -11.91 7.44
N LEU A 268 21.16 -10.80 6.99
CA LEU A 268 22.12 -10.80 5.89
C LEU A 268 23.33 -11.70 6.19
N TYR A 269 23.81 -11.76 7.43
CA TYR A 269 24.84 -12.71 7.85
C TYR A 269 24.37 -14.16 7.80
N HIS A 270 23.13 -14.43 8.19
CA HIS A 270 22.56 -15.78 8.23
C HIS A 270 22.46 -16.40 6.84
N VAL A 271 22.10 -15.60 5.82
CA VAL A 271 21.94 -16.07 4.44
C VAL A 271 23.17 -15.88 3.56
N ALA A 272 24.30 -15.42 4.13
CA ALA A 272 25.55 -15.26 3.40
C ALA A 272 26.18 -16.62 3.07
N ARG A 273 26.56 -16.81 1.81
CA ARG A 273 27.17 -18.05 1.32
C ARG A 273 28.70 -17.94 1.27
N SER A 274 29.37 -19.09 1.20
CA SER A 274 30.84 -19.18 1.14
C SER A 274 31.44 -18.75 -0.20
N ASP A 275 30.64 -18.73 -1.27
CA ASP A 275 30.99 -18.29 -2.62
C ASP A 275 30.90 -16.76 -2.80
N GLY A 276 30.42 -16.03 -1.80
CA GLY A 276 30.28 -14.58 -1.81
C GLY A 276 28.90 -14.07 -2.21
N TYR A 277 28.01 -14.94 -2.69
CA TYR A 277 26.61 -14.65 -2.92
C TYR A 277 25.78 -14.85 -1.64
N PHE A 278 24.47 -14.69 -1.75
CA PHE A 278 23.54 -14.86 -0.64
C PHE A 278 22.34 -15.70 -1.08
N ASP A 279 21.81 -16.50 -0.16
CA ASP A 279 20.51 -17.12 -0.36
C ASP A 279 19.40 -16.08 -0.16
N ASN A 280 18.37 -16.11 -1.01
CA ASN A 280 17.26 -15.17 -0.92
C ASN A 280 16.17 -15.65 0.04
N TYR A 281 15.67 -16.87 -0.16
CA TYR A 281 14.44 -17.34 0.49
C TYR A 281 14.71 -18.10 1.79
N VAL A 282 14.05 -17.68 2.86
CA VAL A 282 14.02 -18.37 4.15
C VAL A 282 12.56 -18.60 4.53
N ASN A 283 12.19 -19.84 4.85
CA ASN A 283 10.80 -20.17 5.15
C ASN A 283 10.36 -19.66 6.54
N SER A 284 9.07 -19.86 6.86
CA SER A 284 8.46 -19.46 8.14
C SER A 284 9.13 -20.11 9.36
N ASN A 285 9.74 -21.29 9.20
CA ASN A 285 10.52 -21.98 10.23
C ASN A 285 11.96 -21.48 10.35
N ARG A 286 12.32 -20.39 9.64
CA ARG A 286 13.65 -19.76 9.64
C ARG A 286 14.74 -20.67 9.08
N VAL A 287 14.36 -21.55 8.16
CA VAL A 287 15.26 -22.45 7.44
C VAL A 287 15.42 -21.96 6.01
N ILE A 288 16.67 -21.86 5.54
CA ILE A 288 16.99 -21.52 4.15
C ILE A 288 16.32 -22.53 3.21
N ASP A 289 15.47 -22.03 2.31
CA ASP A 289 14.75 -22.87 1.35
C ASP A 289 15.68 -23.21 0.17
N LYS A 290 16.39 -24.33 0.29
CA LYS A 290 17.36 -24.75 -0.73
C LYS A 290 16.73 -24.96 -2.10
N GLN A 291 15.50 -25.47 -2.16
CA GLN A 291 14.85 -25.77 -3.44
C GLN A 291 14.50 -24.46 -4.17
N ARG A 292 13.87 -23.52 -3.48
CA ARG A 292 13.49 -22.23 -4.06
C ARG A 292 14.70 -21.39 -4.45
N ASN A 293 15.79 -21.46 -3.68
CA ASN A 293 17.03 -20.75 -3.97
C ASN A 293 17.84 -21.33 -5.15
N VAL A 294 17.65 -22.60 -5.51
CA VAL A 294 18.28 -23.18 -6.71
C VAL A 294 17.52 -22.83 -7.99
N GLN A 295 16.20 -22.69 -7.92
CA GLN A 295 15.34 -22.49 -9.09
C GLN A 295 15.23 -21.03 -9.58
N LYS A 296 15.74 -20.07 -8.80
CA LYS A 296 15.56 -18.63 -9.06
C LYS A 296 16.90 -17.94 -9.24
N ASN A 297 16.91 -16.88 -10.06
CA ASN A 297 18.05 -15.98 -10.15
C ASN A 297 18.19 -15.21 -8.82
N LEU A 298 19.35 -15.34 -8.16
CA LEU A 298 19.67 -14.71 -6.87
C LEU A 298 20.56 -13.47 -6.99
N GLU A 299 20.86 -13.05 -8.22
CA GLU A 299 21.76 -11.93 -8.47
C GLU A 299 21.22 -10.62 -7.91
N ASP A 300 19.95 -10.31 -8.19
CA ASP A 300 19.30 -9.07 -7.74
C ASP A 300 19.27 -8.95 -6.21
N SER A 301 18.88 -10.02 -5.50
CA SER A 301 18.85 -10.03 -4.04
C SER A 301 20.26 -9.91 -3.44
N SER A 302 21.25 -10.60 -4.03
CA SER A 302 22.66 -10.49 -3.61
C SER A 302 23.22 -9.08 -3.82
N ALA A 303 22.95 -8.45 -4.96
CA ALA A 303 23.42 -7.10 -5.26
C ALA A 303 22.78 -6.04 -4.34
N ARG A 304 21.48 -6.18 -4.02
CA ARG A 304 20.80 -5.33 -3.03
C ARG A 304 21.40 -5.48 -1.64
N ALA A 305 21.74 -6.71 -1.22
CA ALA A 305 22.40 -6.95 0.05
C ALA A 305 23.77 -6.24 0.12
N LEU A 306 24.56 -6.31 -0.94
CA LEU A 306 25.84 -5.61 -1.03
C LEU A 306 25.68 -4.09 -0.98
N TYR A 307 24.65 -3.54 -1.64
CA TYR A 307 24.32 -2.12 -1.54
C TYR A 307 23.97 -1.73 -0.09
N ALA A 308 23.12 -2.51 0.58
CA ALA A 308 22.77 -2.27 1.97
C ALA A 308 24.01 -2.29 2.89
N LEU A 309 24.88 -3.29 2.74
CA LEU A 309 26.12 -3.41 3.52
C LEU A 309 27.07 -2.23 3.28
N ALA A 310 27.25 -1.83 2.02
CA ALA A 310 28.07 -0.69 1.65
C ALA A 310 27.52 0.61 2.28
N LEU A 311 26.22 0.87 2.16
CA LEU A 311 25.58 2.05 2.73
C LEU A 311 25.72 2.10 4.26
N VAL A 312 25.47 0.98 4.95
CA VAL A 312 25.65 0.87 6.41
C VAL A 312 27.09 1.21 6.77
N SER A 313 28.07 0.64 6.06
CA SER A 313 29.49 0.80 6.38
C SER A 313 29.97 2.26 6.33
N ILE A 314 29.45 3.05 5.39
CA ILE A 314 29.89 4.44 5.14
C ILE A 314 29.05 5.48 5.89
N THR A 315 27.87 5.12 6.39
CA THR A 315 26.98 6.07 7.09
C THR A 315 27.50 6.42 8.48
N LYS A 316 28.26 7.52 8.61
CA LYS A 316 28.97 7.93 9.84
C LYS A 316 28.13 7.91 11.12
N GLN A 317 26.85 8.26 11.02
CA GLN A 317 25.92 8.32 12.14
C GLN A 317 25.68 6.94 12.77
N ILE A 318 25.78 5.85 12.00
CA ILE A 318 25.59 4.49 12.48
C ILE A 318 26.74 4.09 13.43
N PRO A 319 26.46 3.42 14.56
CA PRO A 319 27.49 3.00 15.51
C PRO A 319 28.62 2.21 14.85
N LYS A 320 29.86 2.46 15.28
CA LYS A 320 31.08 1.90 14.69
C LYS A 320 31.06 0.37 14.58
N ARG A 321 30.44 -0.32 15.54
CA ARG A 321 30.28 -1.79 15.54
C ARG A 321 29.53 -2.27 14.30
N PHE A 322 28.36 -1.70 14.03
CA PHE A 322 27.51 -2.05 12.88
C PHE A 322 28.22 -1.77 11.57
N ARG A 323 28.89 -0.61 11.47
CA ARG A 323 29.66 -0.24 10.27
C ARG A 323 30.78 -1.24 9.98
N LYS A 324 31.51 -1.66 11.01
CA LYS A 324 32.58 -2.67 10.89
C LYS A 324 32.03 -4.04 10.49
N GLN A 325 30.90 -4.45 11.06
CA GLN A 325 30.24 -5.71 10.70
C GLN A 325 29.81 -5.68 9.23
N ALA A 326 29.05 -4.66 8.82
CA ALA A 326 28.59 -4.53 7.45
C ALA A 326 29.75 -4.49 6.44
N HIS A 327 30.81 -3.71 6.73
CA HIS A 327 32.01 -3.68 5.91
C HIS A 327 32.69 -5.05 5.83
N SER A 328 32.85 -5.74 6.96
CA SER A 328 33.48 -7.07 6.99
C SER A 328 32.72 -8.11 6.16
N LEU A 329 31.39 -8.07 6.17
CA LEU A 329 30.58 -8.98 5.34
C LEU A 329 30.68 -8.61 3.85
N PHE A 330 30.61 -7.32 3.51
CA PHE A 330 30.84 -6.85 2.14
C PHE A 330 32.20 -7.31 1.60
N GLU A 331 33.28 -7.11 2.37
CA GLU A 331 34.64 -7.48 1.97
C GLU A 331 34.78 -8.98 1.72
N LYS A 332 34.15 -9.83 2.55
CA LYS A 332 34.16 -11.29 2.35
C LYS A 332 33.54 -11.67 1.00
N SER A 333 32.44 -11.04 0.61
CA SER A 333 31.82 -11.25 -0.70
C SER A 333 32.67 -10.66 -1.84
N PHE A 334 33.16 -9.44 -1.67
CA PHE A 334 33.97 -8.75 -2.68
C PHE A 334 35.27 -9.50 -3.02
N GLN A 335 35.91 -10.12 -2.03
CA GLN A 335 37.12 -10.93 -2.22
C GLN A 335 36.91 -12.19 -3.05
N LYS A 336 35.67 -12.66 -3.20
CA LYS A 336 35.31 -13.80 -4.06
C LYS A 336 35.20 -13.45 -5.54
N ASN A 337 35.39 -12.17 -5.90
CA ASN A 337 35.29 -11.66 -7.27
C ASN A 337 33.93 -12.01 -7.92
N ILE A 338 32.85 -11.84 -7.17
CA ILE A 338 31.47 -12.03 -7.64
C ILE A 338 31.20 -11.16 -8.89
N THR A 339 30.40 -11.71 -9.80
CA THR A 339 29.97 -11.05 -11.04
C THR A 339 28.46 -11.16 -11.20
N PHE A 340 27.87 -10.19 -11.88
CA PHE A 340 26.43 -10.15 -12.15
C PHE A 340 26.21 -10.04 -13.66
N SER A 341 25.15 -10.69 -14.14
CA SER A 341 24.71 -10.69 -15.53
C SER A 341 23.38 -9.94 -15.73
N SER A 342 22.51 -9.94 -14.71
CA SER A 342 21.28 -9.16 -14.66
C SER A 342 21.60 -7.66 -14.68
N PRO A 343 20.99 -6.85 -15.57
CA PRO A 343 21.21 -5.41 -15.58
C PRO A 343 20.86 -4.73 -14.25
N ARG A 344 19.79 -5.19 -13.57
CA ARG A 344 19.39 -4.64 -12.26
C ARG A 344 20.42 -5.00 -11.18
N ALA A 345 20.89 -6.24 -11.14
CA ALA A 345 21.94 -6.63 -10.21
C ALA A 345 23.25 -5.85 -10.43
N ILE A 346 23.66 -5.67 -11.69
CA ILE A 346 24.81 -4.82 -12.04
C ILE A 346 24.61 -3.39 -11.52
N ALA A 347 23.43 -2.81 -11.73
CA ALA A 347 23.11 -1.46 -11.28
C ALA A 347 23.13 -1.30 -9.75
N PHE A 348 22.53 -2.24 -8.99
CA PHE A 348 22.62 -2.24 -7.52
C PHE A 348 24.06 -2.40 -7.03
N TYR A 349 24.86 -3.22 -7.72
CA TYR A 349 26.27 -3.37 -7.36
C TYR A 349 27.07 -2.10 -7.64
N ILE A 350 26.78 -1.36 -8.72
CA ILE A 350 27.35 -0.02 -8.95
C ILE A 350 26.98 0.94 -7.80
N LYS A 351 25.72 0.94 -7.31
CA LYS A 351 25.34 1.72 -6.12
C LYS A 351 26.18 1.37 -4.89
N ALA A 352 26.44 0.08 -4.67
CA ALA A 352 27.29 -0.40 -3.58
C ALA A 352 28.74 0.10 -3.71
N LEU A 353 29.34 -0.06 -4.89
CA LEU A 353 30.72 0.37 -5.17
C LEU A 353 30.86 1.90 -5.10
N HIS A 354 29.87 2.64 -5.60
CA HIS A 354 29.79 4.10 -5.47
C HIS A 354 29.84 4.54 -4.01
N CYS A 355 29.07 3.89 -3.13
CA CYS A 355 29.05 4.19 -1.69
C CYS A 355 30.46 4.04 -1.08
N LEU A 356 31.15 2.96 -1.39
CA LEU A 356 32.50 2.70 -0.88
C LEU A 356 33.52 3.67 -1.46
N LEU A 357 33.51 3.90 -2.78
CA LEU A 357 34.46 4.79 -3.47
C LEU A 357 34.29 6.26 -3.08
N SER A 358 33.08 6.66 -2.67
CA SER A 358 32.82 7.98 -2.06
C SER A 358 33.55 8.17 -0.72
N LYS A 359 33.99 7.08 -0.07
CA LYS A 359 34.69 7.11 1.21
C LYS A 359 36.16 6.67 1.11
N TRP A 360 36.45 5.65 0.31
CA TRP A 360 37.74 4.99 0.18
C TRP A 360 38.09 4.83 -1.30
N LYS A 361 39.12 5.54 -1.77
CA LYS A 361 39.52 5.54 -3.18
C LYS A 361 40.41 4.34 -3.51
N GLU A 362 39.83 3.15 -3.49
CA GLU A 362 40.57 1.90 -3.75
C GLU A 362 40.63 1.55 -5.24
N PRO A 363 41.83 1.33 -5.83
CA PRO A 363 41.97 1.05 -7.25
C PRO A 363 41.23 -0.20 -7.74
N LYS A 364 41.21 -1.29 -6.95
CA LYS A 364 40.49 -2.52 -7.30
C LYS A 364 38.99 -2.27 -7.41
N THR A 365 38.41 -1.59 -6.43
CA THR A 365 36.98 -1.23 -6.39
C THR A 365 36.61 -0.31 -7.54
N LEU A 366 37.47 0.65 -7.88
CA LEU A 366 37.29 1.52 -9.05
C LEU A 366 37.29 0.74 -10.38
N ALA A 367 38.20 -0.23 -10.52
CA ALA A 367 38.24 -1.08 -11.71
C ALA A 367 36.97 -1.93 -11.88
N VAL A 368 36.45 -2.49 -10.79
CA VAL A 368 35.18 -3.23 -10.80
C VAL A 368 34.02 -2.32 -11.16
N LEU A 369 33.94 -1.11 -10.58
CA LEU A 369 32.89 -0.15 -10.90
C LEU A 369 32.90 0.22 -12.39
N ARG A 370 34.08 0.48 -12.96
CA ARG A 370 34.24 0.75 -14.41
C ARG A 370 33.75 -0.43 -15.24
N SER A 371 34.17 -1.65 -14.90
CA SER A 371 33.73 -2.86 -15.61
C SER A 371 32.20 -3.03 -15.59
N CYS A 372 31.55 -2.79 -14.45
CA CYS A 372 30.09 -2.83 -14.36
C CYS A 372 29.41 -1.73 -15.19
N CYS A 373 29.94 -0.50 -15.19
CA CYS A 373 29.41 0.56 -16.03
C CYS A 373 29.56 0.23 -17.52
N GLU A 374 30.71 -0.30 -17.93
CA GLU A 374 30.94 -0.75 -19.32
C GLU A 374 29.96 -1.86 -19.73
N GLN A 375 29.62 -2.79 -18.83
CA GLN A 375 28.60 -3.81 -19.12
C GLN A 375 27.23 -3.18 -19.43
N LEU A 376 26.79 -2.19 -18.65
CA LEU A 376 25.54 -1.46 -18.94
C LEU A 376 25.63 -0.68 -20.25
N ILE A 377 26.77 -0.05 -20.56
CA ILE A 377 26.98 0.63 -21.84
C ILE A 377 26.89 -0.35 -23.01
N ILE A 378 27.49 -1.54 -22.90
CA ILE A 378 27.43 -2.58 -23.93
C ILE A 378 25.98 -3.05 -24.16
N LEU A 379 25.20 -3.21 -23.09
CA LEU A 379 23.78 -3.56 -23.20
C LEU A 379 23.00 -2.48 -23.95
N TYR A 380 23.18 -1.21 -23.58
CA TYR A 380 22.57 -0.08 -24.28
C TYR A 380 22.99 -0.02 -25.77
N GLU A 381 24.28 -0.12 -26.09
CA GLU A 381 24.77 -0.09 -27.48
C GLU A 381 24.18 -1.23 -28.33
N LYS A 382 23.98 -2.42 -27.75
CA LYS A 382 23.40 -3.58 -28.44
C LYS A 382 21.90 -3.45 -28.67
N SER A 383 21.18 -2.81 -27.75
CA SER A 383 19.71 -2.75 -27.80
C SER A 383 19.15 -1.48 -28.42
N ARG A 384 19.91 -0.38 -28.42
CA ARG A 384 19.45 0.93 -28.88
C ARG A 384 19.15 0.97 -30.37
N SER A 385 18.17 1.78 -30.74
CA SER A 385 17.84 2.17 -32.12
C SER A 385 17.21 3.56 -32.13
N LEU A 386 16.92 4.09 -33.31
CA LEU A 386 16.33 5.44 -33.47
C LEU A 386 15.13 5.71 -32.55
N ASP A 387 14.22 4.74 -32.41
CA ASP A 387 13.01 4.88 -31.58
C ASP A 387 13.09 4.16 -30.22
N TRP A 388 14.28 3.69 -29.83
CA TRP A 388 14.43 2.88 -28.62
C TRP A 388 15.78 3.15 -27.96
N GLU A 389 15.79 4.07 -27.00
CA GLU A 389 16.98 4.51 -26.28
C GLU A 389 17.05 3.81 -24.91
N TRP A 390 17.22 2.48 -24.93
CA TRP A 390 17.16 1.66 -23.70
C TRP A 390 18.15 0.47 -23.70
N PHE A 391 18.45 -0.03 -22.49
CA PHE A 391 19.43 -1.08 -22.20
C PHE A 391 19.04 -2.49 -22.68
N GLU A 392 17.75 -2.72 -22.91
CA GLU A 392 17.16 -4.02 -23.23
C GLU A 392 16.08 -3.84 -24.30
N HIS A 393 15.59 -4.93 -24.89
CA HIS A 393 14.46 -4.90 -25.82
C HIS A 393 13.08 -4.83 -25.13
N TYR A 394 13.04 -4.42 -23.86
CA TYR A 394 11.82 -4.22 -23.08
C TYR A 394 12.09 -3.30 -21.88
N LEU A 395 11.03 -2.73 -21.32
CA LEU A 395 11.01 -2.09 -20.01
C LEU A 395 10.22 -2.98 -19.04
N THR A 396 10.78 -3.26 -17.87
CA THR A 396 10.21 -4.17 -16.86
C THR A 396 10.07 -3.48 -15.50
N TYR A 397 10.72 -3.99 -14.45
CA TYR A 397 10.69 -3.47 -13.08
C TYR A 397 12.00 -2.76 -12.73
N SER A 398 11.92 -1.90 -11.71
CA SER A 398 13.04 -1.12 -11.18
C SER A 398 13.81 -0.38 -12.28
N ASN A 399 13.17 -0.01 -13.38
CA ASN A 399 13.86 0.46 -14.60
C ASN A 399 14.80 1.64 -14.33
N ALA A 400 14.37 2.57 -13.47
CA ALA A 400 15.12 3.77 -13.13
C ALA A 400 16.49 3.51 -12.47
N ILE A 401 16.72 2.31 -11.93
CA ILE A 401 18.01 1.93 -11.33
C ILE A 401 19.15 1.91 -12.35
N LEU A 402 18.85 1.61 -13.62
CA LEU A 402 19.86 1.48 -14.68
C LEU A 402 20.50 2.83 -15.05
N PRO A 403 19.72 3.89 -15.39
CA PRO A 403 20.30 5.21 -15.60
C PRO A 403 20.89 5.80 -14.31
N GLU A 404 20.29 5.55 -13.14
CA GLU A 404 20.84 5.99 -11.85
C GLU A 404 22.25 5.43 -11.63
N ALA A 405 22.46 4.14 -11.90
CA ALA A 405 23.76 3.50 -11.75
C ALA A 405 24.84 4.16 -12.63
N LEU A 406 24.53 4.49 -13.89
CA LEU A 406 25.48 5.15 -14.78
C LEU A 406 25.85 6.57 -14.31
N ILE A 407 24.89 7.37 -13.82
CA ILE A 407 25.24 8.71 -13.31
C ILE A 407 26.04 8.65 -12.00
N LEU A 408 25.82 7.63 -11.17
CA LEU A 408 26.65 7.35 -10.00
C LEU A 408 28.06 6.89 -10.41
N GLY A 409 28.17 6.14 -11.51
CA GLY A 409 29.43 5.80 -12.15
C GLY A 409 30.18 7.05 -12.60
N TYR A 410 29.51 7.94 -13.36
CA TYR A 410 30.05 9.23 -13.79
C TYR A 410 30.58 10.06 -12.62
N LYS A 411 29.82 10.14 -11.52
CA LYS A 411 30.21 10.91 -10.32
C LYS A 411 31.53 10.45 -9.70
N ILE A 412 31.91 9.18 -9.89
CA ILE A 412 33.19 8.63 -9.41
C ILE A 412 34.29 8.73 -10.46
N THR A 413 33.99 8.41 -11.72
CA THR A 413 35.00 8.23 -12.77
C THR A 413 35.29 9.50 -13.57
N GLY A 414 34.33 10.42 -13.65
CA GLY A 414 34.35 11.56 -14.57
C GLY A 414 34.06 11.19 -16.03
N GLU A 415 33.74 9.93 -16.34
CA GLU A 415 33.52 9.44 -17.70
C GLU A 415 32.23 10.00 -18.30
N ARG A 416 32.37 10.93 -19.26
CA ARG A 416 31.25 11.67 -19.86
C ARG A 416 30.26 10.76 -20.57
N ARG A 417 30.70 9.66 -21.17
CA ARG A 417 29.81 8.70 -21.82
C ARG A 417 28.77 8.11 -20.86
N TYR A 418 29.13 7.89 -19.59
CA TYR A 418 28.19 7.39 -18.59
C TYR A 418 27.08 8.40 -18.29
N LEU A 419 27.43 9.69 -18.20
CA LEU A 419 26.46 10.77 -18.03
C LEU A 419 25.51 10.86 -19.23
N GLU A 420 26.07 10.85 -20.46
CA GLU A 420 25.28 10.99 -21.68
C GLU A 420 24.28 9.84 -21.86
N VAL A 421 24.70 8.59 -21.64
CA VAL A 421 23.78 7.44 -21.72
C VAL A 421 22.78 7.44 -20.58
N SER A 422 23.18 7.84 -19.37
CA SER A 422 22.26 8.01 -18.25
C SER A 422 21.14 9.01 -18.56
N GLU A 423 21.48 10.20 -19.07
CA GLU A 423 20.49 11.22 -19.42
C GLU A 423 19.56 10.74 -20.56
N LYS A 424 20.12 10.19 -21.65
CA LYS A 424 19.32 9.68 -22.77
C LYS A 424 18.33 8.60 -22.36
N THR A 425 18.81 7.60 -21.63
CA THR A 425 17.97 6.47 -21.22
C THR A 425 16.95 6.88 -20.16
N PHE A 426 17.28 7.84 -19.29
CA PHE A 426 16.33 8.33 -18.32
C PHE A 426 15.27 9.23 -18.93
N ASP A 427 15.63 10.10 -19.87
CA ASP A 427 14.67 10.91 -20.63
C ASP A 427 13.73 10.01 -21.45
N PHE A 428 14.24 8.90 -22.01
CA PHE A 428 13.42 7.86 -22.63
C PHE A 428 12.43 7.24 -21.63
N LEU A 429 12.89 6.85 -20.44
CA LEU A 429 12.01 6.31 -19.40
C LEU A 429 10.95 7.32 -18.96
N ILE A 430 11.33 8.59 -18.76
CA ILE A 430 10.42 9.68 -18.39
C ILE A 430 9.34 9.85 -19.46
N LYS A 431 9.72 9.91 -20.74
CA LYS A 431 8.77 9.99 -21.86
C LYS A 431 7.74 8.86 -21.84
N HIS A 432 8.14 7.67 -21.39
CA HIS A 432 7.25 6.52 -21.33
C HIS A 432 6.52 6.35 -20.01
N THR A 433 6.90 7.03 -18.93
CA THR A 433 6.30 6.86 -17.59
C THR A 433 5.65 8.11 -17.03
N PHE A 434 5.76 9.25 -17.70
CA PHE A 434 5.00 10.47 -17.37
C PHE A 434 4.09 10.82 -18.55
N THR A 435 2.82 11.07 -18.27
CA THR A 435 1.87 11.47 -19.33
C THR A 435 2.25 12.84 -19.89
N PRO A 436 2.25 13.01 -21.23
CA PRO A 436 2.53 14.31 -21.85
C PRO A 436 1.59 15.42 -21.34
N LEU A 437 2.06 16.67 -21.40
CA LEU A 437 1.31 17.87 -21.00
C LEU A 437 0.10 18.21 -21.91
N ASP A 438 -0.19 17.40 -22.93
CA ASP A 438 -1.25 17.61 -23.93
C ASP A 438 -1.87 16.26 -24.34
N SER A 439 -2.21 15.42 -23.36
CA SER A 439 -2.63 14.03 -23.59
C SER A 439 -4.07 13.91 -24.13
N LYS A 440 -4.38 14.55 -25.26
CA LYS A 440 -5.70 14.46 -25.94
C LYS A 440 -6.07 13.04 -26.40
N HIS A 441 -5.12 12.11 -26.44
CA HIS A 441 -5.29 10.75 -26.96
C HIS A 441 -5.32 9.65 -25.87
N LEU A 442 -5.05 10.01 -24.62
CA LEU A 442 -5.10 9.08 -23.49
C LEU A 442 -6.32 9.45 -22.63
N THR A 443 -7.50 9.03 -23.08
CA THR A 443 -8.75 9.29 -22.36
C THR A 443 -8.68 8.70 -20.95
N GLY A 444 -8.79 9.55 -19.92
CA GLY A 444 -8.86 9.13 -18.52
C GLY A 444 -7.61 9.40 -17.67
N PHE A 445 -6.49 9.85 -18.25
CA PHE A 445 -5.28 10.20 -17.48
C PHE A 445 -5.11 11.73 -17.37
N LYS A 446 -4.61 12.21 -16.22
CA LYS A 446 -4.24 13.63 -16.05
C LYS A 446 -2.97 13.94 -16.85
N ASP A 447 -2.81 15.18 -17.31
CA ASP A 447 -1.54 15.66 -17.84
C ASP A 447 -0.45 15.62 -16.76
N ASN A 448 0.78 15.28 -17.15
CA ASN A 448 1.95 15.26 -16.28
C ASN A 448 1.81 14.36 -15.03
N MET A 449 1.16 13.20 -15.18
CA MET A 449 1.01 12.18 -14.15
C MET A 449 2.04 11.07 -14.32
N TYR A 450 2.61 10.61 -13.22
CA TYR A 450 3.49 9.44 -13.22
C TYR A 450 2.69 8.14 -13.27
N VAL A 451 3.05 7.27 -14.22
CA VAL A 451 2.44 5.96 -14.49
C VAL A 451 3.55 4.94 -14.77
N PRO A 452 4.02 4.19 -13.75
CA PRO A 452 5.07 3.20 -13.90
C PRO A 452 4.66 2.11 -14.89
N ILE A 453 5.64 1.38 -15.44
CA ILE A 453 5.37 0.26 -16.36
C ILE A 453 4.61 -0.83 -15.61
N GLY A 454 3.49 -1.27 -16.18
CA GLY A 454 2.61 -2.25 -15.54
C GLY A 454 3.20 -3.66 -15.57
N GLN A 455 3.12 -4.38 -14.44
CA GLN A 455 3.63 -5.75 -14.35
C GLN A 455 2.72 -6.80 -15.00
N SER A 456 1.51 -6.40 -15.44
CA SER A 456 0.56 -7.28 -16.13
C SER A 456 1.06 -7.79 -17.49
N GLY A 457 2.15 -7.19 -18.01
CA GLY A 457 2.79 -7.63 -19.27
C GLY A 457 3.92 -6.74 -19.77
N TRP A 458 4.41 -5.80 -18.96
CA TRP A 458 5.60 -4.99 -19.25
C TRP A 458 5.48 -4.12 -20.52
N PHE A 459 6.60 -3.66 -21.06
CA PHE A 459 6.63 -2.91 -22.32
C PHE A 459 7.75 -3.41 -23.24
N PRO A 460 7.45 -4.35 -24.15
CA PRO A 460 8.38 -4.82 -25.17
C PRO A 460 8.63 -3.78 -26.27
N LYS A 461 9.85 -3.82 -26.84
CA LYS A 461 10.25 -2.96 -27.95
C LYS A 461 9.38 -3.23 -29.18
N GLY A 462 8.77 -2.18 -29.72
CA GLY A 462 7.89 -2.26 -30.89
C GLY A 462 6.46 -2.70 -30.58
N GLU A 463 6.12 -2.93 -29.29
CA GLU A 463 4.78 -3.32 -28.86
C GLU A 463 4.10 -2.20 -28.04
N THR A 464 2.95 -2.51 -27.43
CA THR A 464 2.22 -1.56 -26.57
C THR A 464 2.60 -1.79 -25.10
N ARG A 465 2.89 -0.70 -24.39
CA ARG A 465 3.15 -0.77 -22.94
C ARG A 465 1.91 -1.19 -22.15
N GLN A 466 2.12 -1.94 -21.08
CA GLN A 466 1.09 -2.19 -20.07
C GLN A 466 1.06 -1.11 -19.00
N TYR A 467 -0.13 -0.86 -18.46
CA TYR A 467 -0.41 0.22 -17.49
C TYR A 467 -0.82 -0.29 -16.10
N PHE A 468 -1.21 -1.55 -15.96
CA PHE A 468 -1.82 -2.08 -14.73
C PHE A 468 -0.87 -2.98 -13.97
N ASP A 469 -1.24 -3.27 -12.72
CA ASP A 469 -0.40 -3.94 -11.73
C ASP A 469 0.85 -3.12 -11.39
N GLN A 470 0.67 -1.81 -11.23
CA GLN A 470 1.71 -0.86 -10.85
C GLN A 470 2.20 -1.14 -9.43
N GLN A 471 3.52 -1.17 -9.21
CA GLN A 471 4.11 -1.48 -7.91
C GLN A 471 4.84 -0.27 -7.27
N PRO A 472 4.82 -0.16 -5.92
CA PRO A 472 5.60 0.81 -5.16
C PRO A 472 7.11 0.83 -5.45
N GLU A 473 7.72 -0.31 -5.73
CA GLU A 473 9.15 -0.41 -6.04
C GLU A 473 9.55 0.45 -7.24
N ASP A 474 8.77 0.43 -8.32
CA ASP A 474 9.05 1.20 -9.53
C ASP A 474 8.97 2.71 -9.28
N THR A 475 7.96 3.12 -8.52
CA THR A 475 7.80 4.51 -8.08
C THR A 475 8.98 4.96 -7.23
N THR A 476 9.42 4.11 -6.29
CA THR A 476 10.55 4.40 -5.40
C THR A 476 11.85 4.55 -6.16
N ALA A 477 12.15 3.58 -7.05
CA ALA A 477 13.34 3.64 -7.89
C ALA A 477 13.36 4.91 -8.77
N THR A 478 12.19 5.32 -9.28
CA THR A 478 12.07 6.54 -10.08
C THR A 478 12.30 7.80 -9.25
N VAL A 479 11.72 7.89 -8.06
CA VAL A 479 11.94 9.00 -7.12
C VAL A 479 13.42 9.12 -6.73
N GLU A 480 14.07 8.00 -6.40
CA GLU A 480 15.51 7.98 -6.08
C GLU A 480 16.35 8.46 -7.27
N ALA A 481 16.13 7.88 -8.45
CA ALA A 481 16.88 8.24 -9.66
C ALA A 481 16.70 9.73 -10.00
N LEU A 482 15.48 10.26 -9.93
CA LEU A 482 15.21 11.69 -10.18
C LEU A 482 15.96 12.59 -9.20
N ASN A 483 15.99 12.23 -7.92
CA ASN A 483 16.74 12.97 -6.90
C ASN A 483 18.25 12.92 -7.15
N VAL A 484 18.81 11.76 -7.54
CA VAL A 484 20.23 11.63 -7.89
C VAL A 484 20.56 12.44 -9.15
N MET A 485 19.71 12.38 -10.17
CA MET A 485 19.86 13.15 -11.41
C MET A 485 19.86 14.66 -11.11
N PHE A 486 18.94 15.13 -10.27
CA PHE A 486 18.93 16.52 -9.81
C PHE A 486 20.22 16.89 -9.07
N GLN A 487 20.67 16.07 -8.12
CA GLN A 487 21.89 16.33 -7.34
C GLN A 487 23.15 16.42 -8.20
N VAL A 488 23.23 15.67 -9.30
CA VAL A 488 24.43 15.64 -10.17
C VAL A 488 24.35 16.68 -11.29
N THR A 489 23.18 16.87 -11.90
CA THR A 489 23.02 17.74 -13.08
C THR A 489 22.54 19.15 -12.74
N ASN A 490 21.96 19.35 -11.54
CA ASN A 490 21.29 20.59 -11.10
C ASN A 490 20.11 21.03 -12.01
N LYS A 491 19.57 20.14 -12.85
CA LYS A 491 18.41 20.39 -13.70
C LYS A 491 17.12 20.33 -12.86
N LYS A 492 16.50 21.50 -12.61
CA LYS A 492 15.32 21.63 -11.72
C LYS A 492 14.14 20.73 -12.10
N HIS A 493 13.95 20.46 -13.38
CA HIS A 493 12.90 19.59 -13.87
C HIS A 493 12.91 18.19 -13.22
N TYR A 494 14.08 17.60 -12.94
CA TYR A 494 14.14 16.31 -12.25
C TYR A 494 13.59 16.38 -10.81
N LYS A 495 13.79 17.48 -10.10
CA LYS A 495 13.20 17.70 -8.77
C LYS A 495 11.68 17.83 -8.85
N GLU A 496 11.16 18.49 -9.88
CA GLU A 496 9.71 18.62 -10.11
C GLU A 496 9.08 17.24 -10.39
N LEU A 497 9.67 16.48 -11.30
CA LEU A 497 9.25 15.11 -11.59
C LEU A 497 9.34 14.19 -10.36
N ALA A 498 10.34 14.37 -9.48
CA ALA A 498 10.46 13.56 -8.27
C ALA A 498 9.23 13.76 -7.36
N ASN A 499 8.77 15.01 -7.21
CA ASN A 499 7.55 15.31 -6.46
C ASN A 499 6.30 14.72 -7.13
N ILE A 500 6.22 14.78 -8.45
CA ILE A 500 5.11 14.19 -9.22
C ILE A 500 5.07 12.67 -9.04
N ALA A 501 6.21 11.99 -9.21
CA ALA A 501 6.31 10.56 -8.99
C ALA A 501 5.97 10.18 -7.55
N PHE A 502 6.43 10.94 -6.56
CA PHE A 502 6.08 10.69 -5.16
C PHE A 502 4.57 10.83 -4.90
N ASN A 503 3.88 11.76 -5.57
CA ASN A 503 2.44 11.94 -5.40
C ASN A 503 1.61 10.74 -5.87
N TRP A 504 2.19 9.79 -6.61
CA TRP A 504 1.57 8.48 -6.90
C TRP A 504 1.16 7.75 -5.61
N PHE A 505 1.98 7.82 -4.56
CA PHE A 505 1.66 7.29 -3.23
C PHE A 505 0.47 7.99 -2.57
N LEU A 506 0.28 9.27 -2.90
CA LEU A 506 -0.70 10.17 -2.31
C LEU A 506 -1.97 10.32 -3.18
N GLY A 507 -2.17 9.42 -4.14
CA GLY A 507 -3.38 9.35 -4.95
C GLY A 507 -3.30 10.03 -6.32
N ASP A 508 -2.19 10.65 -6.72
CA ASP A 508 -1.97 11.05 -8.12
C ASP A 508 -1.55 9.84 -8.96
N ASN A 509 -2.45 8.88 -9.05
CA ASN A 509 -2.31 7.65 -9.82
C ASN A 509 -3.59 7.38 -10.62
N ILE A 510 -3.56 6.29 -11.38
CA ILE A 510 -4.60 5.96 -12.36
C ILE A 510 -6.00 5.74 -11.74
N LEU A 511 -6.07 5.38 -10.45
CA LEU A 511 -7.33 5.20 -9.73
C LEU A 511 -7.73 6.43 -8.90
N GLY A 512 -6.88 7.46 -8.81
CA GLY A 512 -7.15 8.63 -7.98
C GLY A 512 -7.23 8.32 -6.49
N GLN A 513 -6.57 7.24 -6.04
CA GLN A 513 -6.72 6.71 -4.68
C GLN A 513 -5.38 6.63 -3.97
N VAL A 514 -5.35 7.11 -2.73
CA VAL A 514 -4.16 7.06 -1.87
C VAL A 514 -3.78 5.60 -1.60
N ILE A 515 -2.48 5.30 -1.71
CA ILE A 515 -1.95 3.97 -1.40
C ILE A 515 -1.06 3.93 -0.16
N TYR A 516 -0.55 5.08 0.29
CA TYR A 516 0.08 5.21 1.60
C TYR A 516 -0.99 5.29 2.69
N ASP A 517 -0.96 4.36 3.64
CA ASP A 517 -1.88 4.36 4.78
C ASP A 517 -1.27 5.15 5.94
N HIS A 518 -1.76 6.38 6.12
CA HIS A 518 -1.31 7.26 7.19
C HIS A 518 -1.65 6.73 8.60
N THR A 519 -2.62 5.83 8.74
CA THR A 519 -3.06 5.27 10.03
C THR A 519 -2.03 4.26 10.52
N THR A 520 -1.65 3.31 9.65
CA THR A 520 -0.70 2.23 10.00
C THR A 520 0.75 2.65 9.79
N GLY A 521 1.01 3.56 8.86
CA GLY A 521 2.35 3.85 8.33
C GLY A 521 2.81 2.85 7.26
N GLY A 522 1.93 1.96 6.80
CA GLY A 522 2.18 1.02 5.70
C GLY A 522 1.85 1.59 4.31
N CYS A 523 2.10 0.80 3.27
CA CYS A 523 1.72 1.14 1.90
C CYS A 523 1.04 -0.06 1.27
N TYR A 524 -0.02 0.17 0.49
CA TYR A 524 -0.70 -0.86 -0.28
C TYR A 524 0.21 -1.42 -1.38
N ASP A 525 0.09 -2.72 -1.66
CA ASP A 525 1.01 -3.49 -2.51
C ASP A 525 0.98 -3.09 -3.99
N GLY A 526 -0.11 -2.50 -4.47
CA GLY A 526 -0.13 -2.04 -5.86
C GLY A 526 -1.49 -1.64 -6.39
N ILE A 527 -1.50 -1.20 -7.64
CA ILE A 527 -2.67 -0.67 -8.34
C ILE A 527 -2.96 -1.53 -9.56
N GLY A 528 -4.08 -2.25 -9.52
CA GLY A 528 -4.64 -2.98 -10.66
C GLY A 528 -5.48 -2.08 -11.56
N GLU A 529 -6.19 -2.68 -12.52
CA GLU A 529 -7.02 -1.93 -13.48
C GLU A 529 -8.17 -1.15 -12.80
N LYS A 530 -8.81 -1.77 -11.81
CA LYS A 530 -10.03 -1.24 -11.16
C LYS A 530 -9.98 -1.27 -9.64
N PHE A 531 -8.88 -1.74 -9.06
CA PHE A 531 -8.76 -1.98 -7.62
C PHE A 531 -7.34 -1.71 -7.12
N ILE A 532 -7.24 -1.43 -5.82
CA ILE A 532 -5.98 -1.41 -5.09
C ILE A 532 -5.82 -2.74 -4.35
N ASN A 533 -4.63 -3.33 -4.40
CA ASN A 533 -4.29 -4.44 -3.51
C ASN A 533 -4.02 -3.88 -2.10
N LEU A 534 -4.98 -4.04 -1.18
CA LEU A 534 -4.91 -3.46 0.17
C LEU A 534 -3.95 -4.16 1.14
N ASN A 535 -3.28 -5.23 0.71
CA ASN A 535 -2.20 -5.80 1.51
C ASN A 535 -1.09 -4.78 1.68
N GLN A 536 -0.49 -4.74 2.87
CA GLN A 536 0.64 -3.87 3.19
C GLN A 536 1.87 -4.74 3.47
N GLY A 537 2.43 -5.36 2.43
CA GLY A 537 3.62 -6.20 2.50
C GLY A 537 4.90 -5.43 2.80
N ALA A 538 6.01 -6.17 2.89
CA ALA A 538 7.33 -5.61 3.16
C ALA A 538 7.80 -4.69 2.03
N GLU A 539 7.81 -5.19 0.79
CA GLU A 539 8.28 -4.43 -0.38
C GLU A 539 7.60 -3.07 -0.46
N SER A 540 6.27 -3.05 -0.50
CA SER A 540 5.47 -1.82 -0.64
C SER A 540 5.70 -0.83 0.49
N THR A 541 5.68 -1.31 1.74
CA THR A 541 5.91 -0.49 2.94
C THR A 541 7.31 0.13 2.93
N ILE A 542 8.32 -0.67 2.61
CA ILE A 542 9.71 -0.22 2.59
C ILE A 542 9.96 0.72 1.41
N SER A 543 9.37 0.45 0.26
CA SER A 543 9.42 1.29 -0.93
C SER A 543 8.91 2.70 -0.63
N TYR A 544 7.71 2.83 -0.06
CA TYR A 544 7.21 4.15 0.37
C TYR A 544 8.17 4.84 1.36
N LEU A 545 8.64 4.11 2.38
CA LEU A 545 9.57 4.66 3.38
C LEU A 545 10.84 5.20 2.73
N PHE A 546 11.40 4.43 1.80
CA PHE A 546 12.63 4.79 1.12
C PHE A 546 12.45 5.99 0.19
N ALA A 547 11.34 6.03 -0.56
CA ALA A 547 10.96 7.19 -1.38
C ALA A 547 10.79 8.44 -0.51
N ARG A 548 10.08 8.34 0.61
CA ARG A 548 9.82 9.46 1.53
C ARG A 548 11.10 9.96 2.21
N LEU A 549 12.02 9.07 2.55
CA LEU A 549 13.33 9.39 3.12
C LEU A 549 14.28 10.08 2.13
N SER A 550 13.99 10.02 0.83
CA SER A 550 14.78 10.65 -0.23
C SER A 550 14.51 12.16 -0.37
N PHE A 551 13.46 12.67 0.28
CA PHE A 551 13.17 14.10 0.36
C PHE A 551 13.80 14.74 1.61
N GLU A 552 14.46 15.87 1.41
CA GLU A 552 14.84 16.78 2.49
C GLU A 552 13.58 17.42 3.09
N GLU A 553 13.61 17.70 4.39
CA GLU A 553 12.52 18.39 5.10
C GLU A 553 12.69 19.91 5.03
#